data_AF-A0A5C4R847-F1
#
_entry.id   AF-A0A5C4R847-F1
#
_cell.length_a   1.000
_cell.length_b   1.000
_cell.length_c   1.000
_cell.angle_alpha   90.00
_cell.angle_beta   90.00
_cell.angle_gamma   90.00
#
_symmetry.space_group_name_H-M   'P 1'
#
loop_
_entity.id
_entity.type
_entity.pdbx_description
1 polymer ?
#
loop_
_entity_poly.entity_id
_entity_poly.type
_entity_poly.pdbx_seq_one_letter_code
_entity_poly.pdbx_strand_id
1 'polypeptide(L)'
;MGRLVLARPCNAALSACHATLRAAVSPPEATLMTVGMGRHPAGADYSGSSRDMSEHHQTKVESNQRALLVGHFSTVGDVEVLRQTERQLQALGMAYDVTPYTDARQSVDSTWLNRFTLDPARYTHLFVICGPFTPAMAVQHESIFGRFKHCVHVGVNLTMVEPLSAFNPFEVLLERDSDRTVRADLSFREAPARVAVVGLCLTGFQREYGDRHRGALAEGKLRRLIEKSGVAVIEMDTSVPAATNRFGLSNAAQFESICSRLDVMLTTRLHGMVLALKNGIPTIAIDPVSAGDKVTSQAHKLGWHAVFDPDQVTDTELQSTLEWCLSETGRADARLVRDRAIASLDGFDDEFAAALEARPDPGLRDDLIPKVGRVRALRNRFKAWKRRRRARSVR
;
A
#
# COMPACT_ATOMS: atom_id res chain seq x y z
N MET A 1 -70.66 -3.34 24.80
CA MET A 1 -69.32 -3.92 24.99
C MET A 1 -68.51 -3.65 23.74
N GLY A 2 -67.79 -2.52 23.73
CA GLY A 2 -67.23 -1.91 22.52
C GLY A 2 -65.79 -1.44 22.74
N ARG A 3 -64.96 -1.80 21.76
CA ARG A 3 -63.64 -1.30 21.33
C ARG A 3 -62.96 -0.19 22.16
N LEU A 4 -61.75 -0.52 22.66
CA LEU A 4 -60.64 0.43 22.91
C LEU A 4 -60.34 1.23 21.61
N VAL A 5 -60.34 2.58 21.57
CA VAL A 5 -59.39 3.58 22.16
C VAL A 5 -58.01 3.50 21.48
N LEU A 6 -57.33 4.55 21.00
CA LEU A 6 -57.59 5.95 20.62
C LEU A 6 -56.27 6.42 19.95
N ALA A 7 -56.34 7.53 19.20
CA ALA A 7 -55.25 8.14 18.45
C ALA A 7 -54.22 8.93 19.31
N ARG A 8 -53.13 9.34 18.64
CA ARG A 8 -51.90 10.08 19.03
C ARG A 8 -52.10 11.40 19.80
N PRO A 9 -51.02 12.03 20.34
CA PRO A 9 -50.20 13.04 19.61
C PRO A 9 -48.67 12.87 19.87
N CYS A 10 -47.68 13.29 19.06
CA CYS A 10 -47.31 14.52 18.33
C CYS A 10 -46.60 15.60 19.18
N ASN A 11 -45.43 16.05 18.65
CA ASN A 11 -44.58 17.22 18.96
C ASN A 11 -43.60 17.12 20.14
N ALA A 12 -42.42 17.74 20.15
CA ALA A 12 -41.49 18.38 19.18
C ALA A 12 -40.32 18.94 20.03
N ALA A 13 -39.20 19.28 19.39
CA ALA A 13 -38.13 20.19 19.86
C ALA A 13 -37.21 19.70 20.99
N LEU A 14 -35.94 20.10 21.14
CA LEU A 14 -34.84 20.63 20.33
C LEU A 14 -33.70 20.82 21.35
N SER A 15 -32.45 20.62 20.92
CA SER A 15 -31.24 21.24 21.49
C SER A 15 -30.84 20.94 22.94
N ALA A 16 -29.70 20.25 23.11
CA ALA A 16 -28.53 20.88 23.75
C ALA A 16 -27.27 20.02 23.56
N CYS A 17 -26.30 20.67 22.94
CA CYS A 17 -24.91 20.27 22.76
C CYS A 17 -24.12 20.37 24.07
N HIS A 18 -22.98 19.66 24.05
CA HIS A 18 -21.66 20.03 24.60
C HIS A 18 -21.12 19.38 25.89
N ALA A 19 -19.84 19.00 25.71
CA ALA A 19 -18.76 18.74 26.67
C ALA A 19 -18.63 17.32 27.25
N THR A 20 -17.58 16.59 26.86
CA THR A 20 -16.37 16.40 27.71
C THR A 20 -15.17 15.82 26.92
N LEU A 21 -14.14 16.67 26.74
CA LEU A 21 -12.66 16.48 26.76
C LEU A 21 -12.08 15.09 26.47
N ARG A 22 -11.27 14.88 25.41
CA ARG A 22 -9.84 15.23 25.19
C ARG A 22 -8.91 15.00 26.38
N ALA A 23 -8.08 13.95 26.29
CA ALA A 23 -6.76 13.87 26.90
C ALA A 23 -5.74 13.50 25.82
N ALA A 24 -4.85 14.45 25.53
CA ALA A 24 -3.70 14.30 24.65
C ALA A 24 -2.45 14.02 25.50
N VAL A 25 -1.59 13.12 25.03
CA VAL A 25 -0.26 12.86 25.58
C VAL A 25 0.75 13.56 24.66
N SER A 26 1.49 14.52 25.20
CA SER A 26 2.60 15.20 24.52
C SER A 26 3.94 14.50 24.80
N PRO A 27 4.90 14.48 23.86
CA PRO A 27 6.28 14.07 24.09
C PRO A 27 7.16 15.24 24.60
N PRO A 28 8.35 14.99 25.19
CA PRO A 28 9.18 16.04 25.79
C PRO A 28 10.06 16.76 24.77
N GLU A 29 10.28 18.05 25.06
CA GLU A 29 11.08 19.01 24.29
C GLU A 29 12.58 18.73 24.36
N ALA A 30 13.26 18.94 23.23
CA ALA A 30 14.71 18.95 23.10
C ALA A 30 15.25 20.36 23.36
N THR A 31 16.09 20.50 24.38
CA THR A 31 16.77 21.75 24.77
C THR A 31 17.84 22.13 23.73
N LEU A 32 17.62 23.22 23.00
CA LEU A 32 18.66 23.93 22.25
C LEU A 32 19.51 24.77 23.21
N MET A 33 20.79 24.43 23.36
CA MET A 33 21.79 25.33 23.94
C MET A 33 22.30 26.30 22.88
N THR A 34 22.22 27.58 23.21
CA THR A 34 22.74 28.73 22.46
C THR A 34 24.24 28.89 22.73
N VAL A 35 25.02 29.05 21.65
CA VAL A 35 26.46 29.37 21.69
C VAL A 35 26.62 30.87 21.87
N GLY A 36 27.27 31.30 22.97
CA GLY A 36 27.67 32.67 23.23
C GLY A 36 29.16 32.87 22.98
N MET A 37 29.49 33.80 22.08
CA MET A 37 30.85 34.30 21.82
C MET A 37 31.41 35.12 22.99
N GLY A 38 32.65 34.81 23.38
CA GLY A 38 33.74 35.79 23.56
C GLY A 38 33.88 36.51 24.90
N ARG A 39 35.02 36.28 25.58
CA ARG A 39 36.03 37.32 25.94
C ARG A 39 37.22 36.72 26.68
N HIS A 40 38.43 36.99 26.16
CA HIS A 40 39.72 36.88 26.87
C HIS A 40 39.81 37.90 28.01
N PRO A 41 40.66 37.64 29.03
CA PRO A 41 41.95 38.32 29.07
C PRO A 41 43.16 37.48 29.51
N ALA A 42 44.31 38.10 29.25
CA ALA A 42 45.72 37.77 29.44
C ALA A 42 46.18 37.05 30.73
N GLY A 43 47.11 36.10 30.54
CA GLY A 43 48.53 36.27 30.91
C GLY A 43 48.98 35.87 32.32
N ALA A 44 49.72 34.76 32.43
CA ALA A 44 50.93 34.66 33.26
C ALA A 44 51.71 33.36 32.93
N ASP A 45 52.99 33.53 32.67
CA ASP A 45 53.99 32.50 32.39
C ASP A 45 54.21 31.54 33.57
N TYR A 46 54.33 30.24 33.30
CA TYR A 46 55.23 29.37 34.07
C TYR A 46 55.73 28.23 33.18
N SER A 47 57.05 28.14 33.10
CA SER A 47 57.84 27.16 32.37
C SER A 47 57.88 25.81 33.09
N GLY A 48 57.91 24.73 32.31
CA GLY A 48 58.56 23.48 32.73
C GLY A 48 57.81 22.17 32.45
N SER A 49 58.49 21.30 31.71
CA SER A 49 58.40 19.83 31.74
C SER A 49 57.33 19.12 30.90
N SER A 50 57.75 18.74 29.68
CA SER A 50 57.78 17.37 29.15
C SER A 50 56.80 16.34 29.76
N ARG A 51 55.85 15.85 28.96
CA ARG A 51 55.62 14.41 28.63
C ARG A 51 54.29 14.19 27.90
N ASP A 52 54.33 13.26 26.96
CA ASP A 52 53.23 12.52 26.32
C ASP A 52 52.18 13.28 25.48
N MET A 53 52.53 13.45 24.20
CA MET A 53 51.57 13.39 23.10
C MET A 53 51.33 11.91 22.75
N SER A 54 50.39 11.25 23.42
CA SER A 54 49.80 10.01 22.90
C SER A 54 48.67 10.39 21.95
N GLU A 55 49.01 10.59 20.67
CA GLU A 55 48.04 10.48 19.59
C GLU A 55 47.41 9.08 19.67
N HIS A 56 46.13 9.02 20.03
CA HIS A 56 45.31 7.85 19.79
C HIS A 56 45.12 7.69 18.28
N HIS A 57 46.15 7.18 17.62
CA HIS A 57 46.05 6.56 16.32
C HIS A 57 45.21 5.30 16.52
N GLN A 58 43.90 5.42 16.30
CA GLN A 58 43.00 4.29 16.24
C GLN A 58 43.34 3.52 14.97
N THR A 59 44.33 2.64 15.07
CA THR A 59 44.73 1.70 14.03
C THR A 59 43.52 0.83 13.74
N LYS A 60 42.79 1.19 12.67
CA LYS A 60 41.75 0.35 12.10
C LYS A 60 42.46 -0.89 11.57
N VAL A 61 42.57 -1.91 12.41
CA VAL A 61 42.94 -3.26 11.97
C VAL A 61 41.93 -3.59 10.89
N GLU A 62 42.35 -3.64 9.63
CA GLU A 62 41.53 -4.21 8.57
C GLU A 62 41.30 -5.66 8.97
N SER A 63 40.15 -5.92 9.60
CA SER A 63 39.79 -7.28 9.96
C SER A 63 39.71 -8.04 8.65
N ASN A 64 40.51 -9.09 8.49
CA ASN A 64 40.43 -9.99 7.35
C ASN A 64 39.14 -10.84 7.38
N GLN A 65 38.13 -10.39 8.15
CA GLN A 65 36.88 -11.07 8.39
C GLN A 65 35.82 -10.54 7.43
N ARG A 66 35.29 -11.46 6.63
CA ARG A 66 34.13 -11.24 5.76
C ARG A 66 33.04 -12.26 6.09
N ALA A 67 31.80 -11.79 6.12
CA ALA A 67 30.60 -12.59 6.34
C ALA A 67 29.89 -12.93 5.03
N LEU A 68 29.32 -14.13 4.95
CA LEU A 68 28.34 -14.50 3.95
C LEU A 68 26.98 -14.65 4.63
N LEU A 69 25.98 -13.88 4.19
CA LEU A 69 24.62 -13.93 4.74
C LEU A 69 23.76 -14.79 3.83
N VAL A 70 23.14 -15.83 4.39
CA VAL A 70 22.34 -16.80 3.66
C VAL A 70 20.97 -17.01 4.31
N GLY A 71 19.99 -17.33 3.49
CA GLY A 71 18.63 -17.59 3.96
C GLY A 71 17.67 -17.80 2.80
N HIS A 72 16.41 -18.08 3.13
CA HIS A 72 15.38 -18.27 2.13
C HIS A 72 14.92 -16.93 1.49
N PHE A 73 14.91 -15.86 2.29
CA PHE A 73 14.51 -14.50 1.88
C PHE A 73 13.21 -14.47 1.04
N SER A 74 12.20 -15.22 1.50
CA SER A 74 10.92 -15.40 0.79
C SER A 74 9.85 -14.41 1.19
N THR A 75 9.98 -13.80 2.38
CA THR A 75 8.99 -12.92 2.97
C THR A 75 9.61 -11.55 3.31
N VAL A 76 8.76 -10.55 3.52
CA VAL A 76 9.18 -9.23 3.99
C VAL A 76 9.90 -9.34 5.34
N GLY A 77 9.42 -10.21 6.24
CA GLY A 77 10.07 -10.46 7.53
C GLY A 77 11.49 -11.03 7.38
N ASP A 78 11.73 -11.95 6.44
CA ASP A 78 13.08 -12.47 6.18
C ASP A 78 14.04 -11.35 5.73
N VAL A 79 13.56 -10.47 4.86
CA VAL A 79 14.35 -9.35 4.32
C VAL A 79 14.61 -8.30 5.41
N GLU A 80 13.64 -8.01 6.26
CA GLU A 80 13.80 -7.09 7.38
C GLU A 80 14.89 -7.57 8.36
N VAL A 81 14.88 -8.86 8.71
CA VAL A 81 15.91 -9.43 9.59
C VAL A 81 17.29 -9.44 8.93
N LEU A 82 17.35 -9.72 7.61
CA LEU A 82 18.57 -9.59 6.83
C LEU A 82 19.13 -8.16 6.93
N ARG A 83 18.31 -7.13 6.69
CA ARG A 83 18.71 -5.72 6.76
C ARG A 83 19.22 -5.32 8.14
N GLN A 84 18.60 -5.85 9.21
CA GLN A 84 19.08 -5.59 10.56
C GLN A 84 20.48 -6.19 10.77
N THR A 85 20.71 -7.40 10.26
CA THR A 85 22.00 -8.09 10.33
C THR A 85 23.07 -7.33 9.54
N GLU A 86 22.75 -6.91 8.31
CA GLU A 86 23.62 -6.08 7.48
C GLU A 86 24.03 -4.79 8.21
N ARG A 87 23.07 -4.06 8.80
CA ARG A 87 23.37 -2.83 9.55
C ARG A 87 24.30 -3.07 10.73
N GLN A 88 24.14 -4.18 11.45
CA GLN A 88 25.07 -4.51 12.54
C GLN A 88 26.48 -4.80 12.02
N LEU A 89 26.60 -5.57 10.95
CA LEU A 89 27.90 -5.84 10.33
C LEU A 89 28.58 -4.57 9.81
N GLN A 90 27.81 -3.66 9.19
CA GLN A 90 28.30 -2.34 8.77
C GLN A 90 28.79 -1.50 9.95
N ALA A 91 28.01 -1.44 11.03
CA ALA A 91 28.38 -0.70 12.24
C ALA A 91 29.65 -1.24 12.89
N LEU A 92 29.89 -2.55 12.79
CA LEU A 92 31.09 -3.23 13.26
C LEU A 92 32.26 -3.17 12.25
N GLY A 93 32.05 -2.59 11.05
CA GLY A 93 33.06 -2.50 10.00
C GLY A 93 33.41 -3.83 9.33
N MET A 94 32.56 -4.85 9.44
CA MET A 94 32.76 -6.16 8.82
C MET A 94 32.22 -6.17 7.40
N ALA A 95 33.07 -6.50 6.43
CA ALA A 95 32.63 -6.67 5.05
C ALA A 95 31.71 -7.89 4.93
N TYR A 96 30.73 -7.83 4.03
CA TYR A 96 29.83 -8.95 3.83
C TYR A 96 29.29 -9.03 2.40
N ASP A 97 28.80 -10.21 2.04
CA ASP A 97 28.02 -10.45 0.83
C ASP A 97 26.74 -11.23 1.19
N VAL A 98 25.71 -11.13 0.36
CA VAL A 98 24.43 -11.81 0.55
C VAL A 98 24.22 -12.83 -0.56
N THR A 99 23.79 -14.05 -0.21
CA THR A 99 23.35 -15.04 -1.20
C THR A 99 22.11 -15.82 -0.73
N PRO A 100 20.98 -15.77 -1.46
CA PRO A 100 19.81 -16.56 -1.13
C PRO A 100 20.04 -18.05 -1.45
N TYR A 101 19.27 -18.91 -0.78
CA TYR A 101 19.25 -20.35 -1.09
C TYR A 101 18.78 -20.68 -2.51
N THR A 102 17.96 -19.81 -3.11
CA THR A 102 17.38 -20.02 -4.45
C THR A 102 17.61 -18.84 -5.37
N ASP A 103 17.92 -19.11 -6.64
CA ASP A 103 18.24 -18.07 -7.64
C ASP A 103 17.03 -17.16 -7.96
N ALA A 104 15.81 -17.65 -7.75
CA ALA A 104 14.56 -16.88 -7.91
C ALA A 104 14.44 -15.66 -6.98
N ARG A 105 15.41 -15.44 -6.09
CA ARG A 105 15.45 -14.30 -5.16
C ARG A 105 16.44 -13.21 -5.55
N GLN A 106 17.27 -13.43 -6.57
CA GLN A 106 18.21 -12.39 -7.07
C GLN A 106 17.50 -11.20 -7.72
N SER A 107 16.24 -11.34 -8.12
CA SER A 107 15.43 -10.21 -8.62
C SER A 107 14.90 -9.29 -7.52
N VAL A 108 15.02 -9.68 -6.25
CA VAL A 108 14.59 -8.85 -5.11
C VAL A 108 15.58 -7.73 -4.86
N ASP A 109 16.87 -8.03 -5.01
CA ASP A 109 17.97 -7.08 -4.87
C ASP A 109 19.12 -7.48 -5.80
N SER A 110 19.46 -6.60 -6.73
CA SER A 110 20.49 -6.85 -7.75
C SER A 110 21.90 -6.95 -7.19
N THR A 111 22.11 -6.58 -5.92
CA THR A 111 23.40 -6.71 -5.22
C THR A 111 23.64 -8.12 -4.67
N TRP A 112 22.60 -8.97 -4.61
CA TRP A 112 22.75 -10.32 -4.09
C TRP A 112 23.48 -11.23 -5.08
N LEU A 113 24.41 -12.04 -4.55
CA LEU A 113 25.32 -12.83 -5.36
C LEU A 113 24.78 -14.25 -5.59
N ASN A 114 25.18 -14.84 -6.72
CA ASN A 114 24.90 -16.24 -7.01
C ASN A 114 25.79 -17.14 -6.15
N ARG A 115 25.18 -18.02 -5.34
CA ARG A 115 25.90 -18.93 -4.43
C ARG A 115 26.98 -19.77 -5.13
N PHE A 116 26.79 -20.13 -6.40
CA PHE A 116 27.73 -20.97 -7.15
C PHE A 116 28.98 -20.22 -7.62
N THR A 117 28.95 -18.90 -7.71
CA THR A 117 30.08 -18.09 -8.21
C THR A 117 30.98 -17.54 -7.12
N LEU A 118 30.62 -17.76 -5.85
CA LEU A 118 31.39 -17.29 -4.70
C LEU A 118 32.68 -18.10 -4.51
N ASP A 119 33.77 -17.44 -4.16
CA ASP A 119 34.99 -18.07 -3.65
C ASP A 119 34.89 -18.26 -2.13
N PRO A 120 34.78 -19.51 -1.62
CA PRO A 120 34.62 -19.76 -0.20
C PRO A 120 35.80 -19.29 0.66
N ALA A 121 37.01 -19.22 0.10
CA ALA A 121 38.21 -18.82 0.84
C ALA A 121 38.17 -17.34 1.27
N ARG A 122 37.32 -16.51 0.64
CA ARG A 122 37.14 -15.10 0.99
C ARG A 122 36.34 -14.89 2.28
N TYR A 123 35.68 -15.92 2.79
CA TYR A 123 34.74 -15.80 3.90
C TYR A 123 35.24 -16.52 5.13
N THR A 124 34.97 -15.89 6.27
CA THR A 124 35.35 -16.37 7.61
C THR A 124 34.12 -16.72 8.45
N HIS A 125 32.97 -16.13 8.13
CA HIS A 125 31.72 -16.32 8.84
C HIS A 125 30.59 -16.60 7.85
N LEU A 126 29.70 -17.51 8.21
CA LEU A 126 28.46 -17.82 7.51
C LEU A 126 27.29 -17.52 8.46
N PHE A 127 26.48 -16.52 8.11
CA PHE A 127 25.28 -16.16 8.86
C PHE A 127 24.05 -16.80 8.22
N VAL A 128 23.35 -17.66 8.94
CA VAL A 128 22.10 -18.27 8.51
C VAL A 128 20.94 -17.50 9.13
N ILE A 129 20.12 -16.88 8.29
CA ILE A 129 19.14 -15.88 8.68
C ILE A 129 17.72 -16.39 8.46
N CYS A 130 16.90 -16.29 9.51
CA CYS A 130 15.47 -16.57 9.51
C CYS A 130 15.04 -18.00 9.15
N GLY A 131 13.77 -18.26 9.45
CA GLY A 131 13.06 -19.47 9.06
C GLY A 131 13.23 -20.62 10.05
N PRO A 132 12.39 -21.66 9.91
CA PRO A 132 12.66 -22.94 10.55
C PRO A 132 13.99 -23.47 10.02
N PHE A 133 14.84 -23.99 10.90
CA PHE A 133 16.06 -24.66 10.52
C PHE A 133 16.00 -26.13 10.96
N THR A 134 16.22 -27.03 10.01
CA THR A 134 16.11 -28.47 10.18
C THR A 134 17.33 -29.18 9.59
N PRO A 135 17.62 -30.43 9.99
CA PRO A 135 18.64 -31.25 9.34
C PRO A 135 18.42 -31.38 7.82
N ALA A 136 17.17 -31.52 7.38
CA ALA A 136 16.82 -31.63 5.97
C ALA A 136 17.22 -30.37 5.17
N MET A 137 17.10 -29.18 5.76
CA MET A 137 17.53 -27.94 5.11
C MET A 137 19.05 -27.85 4.96
N ALA A 138 19.81 -28.33 5.94
CA ALA A 138 21.26 -28.40 5.83
C ALA A 138 21.70 -29.30 4.65
N VAL A 139 21.02 -30.45 4.49
CA VAL A 139 21.24 -31.36 3.34
C VAL A 139 20.80 -30.72 2.02
N GLN A 140 19.61 -30.13 1.97
CA GLN A 140 19.07 -29.50 0.77
C GLN A 140 19.97 -28.36 0.26
N HIS A 141 20.65 -27.66 1.16
CA HIS A 141 21.54 -26.55 0.85
C HIS A 141 23.02 -26.90 1.05
N GLU A 142 23.41 -28.16 0.81
CA GLU A 142 24.80 -28.64 0.88
C GLU A 142 25.76 -27.79 0.03
N SER A 143 25.29 -27.27 -1.12
CA SER A 143 26.07 -26.34 -1.98
C SER A 143 26.53 -25.04 -1.27
N ILE A 144 25.96 -24.73 -0.12
CA ILE A 144 26.40 -23.68 0.79
C ILE A 144 27.08 -24.34 2.00
N PHE A 145 26.36 -25.16 2.77
CA PHE A 145 26.88 -25.67 4.05
C PHE A 145 28.14 -26.52 3.92
N GLY A 146 28.26 -27.32 2.87
CA GLY A 146 29.47 -28.10 2.58
C GLY A 146 30.64 -27.23 2.09
N ARG A 147 30.37 -26.20 1.28
CA ARG A 147 31.39 -25.31 0.69
C ARG A 147 31.96 -24.31 1.68
N PHE A 148 31.16 -23.88 2.64
CA PHE A 148 31.53 -22.89 3.66
C PHE A 148 31.72 -23.52 5.05
N LYS A 149 31.98 -24.83 5.13
CA LYS A 149 32.17 -25.57 6.39
C LYS A 149 33.34 -25.09 7.25
N HIS A 150 34.29 -24.36 6.67
CA HIS A 150 35.44 -23.79 7.36
C HIS A 150 35.14 -22.46 8.06
N CYS A 151 33.99 -21.84 7.75
CA CYS A 151 33.56 -20.60 8.38
C CYS A 151 32.99 -20.86 9.78
N VAL A 152 32.95 -19.81 10.61
CA VAL A 152 32.12 -19.78 11.82
C VAL A 152 30.65 -19.66 11.40
N HIS A 153 29.80 -20.61 11.78
CA HIS A 153 28.39 -20.62 11.44
C HIS A 153 27.57 -19.96 12.56
N VAL A 154 26.88 -18.88 12.20
CA VAL A 154 26.07 -18.09 13.12
C VAL A 154 24.60 -18.19 12.70
N GLY A 155 23.75 -18.78 13.54
CA GLY A 155 22.31 -18.80 13.34
C GLY A 155 21.68 -17.52 13.90
N VAL A 156 20.88 -16.80 13.10
CA VAL A 156 20.25 -15.54 13.49
C VAL A 156 18.75 -15.56 13.22
N ASN A 157 17.97 -15.27 14.27
CA ASN A 157 16.51 -15.23 14.24
C ASN A 157 15.86 -16.52 13.69
N LEU A 158 16.51 -17.66 13.95
CA LEU A 158 16.04 -18.97 13.51
C LEU A 158 14.98 -19.53 14.46
N THR A 159 14.05 -20.30 13.89
CA THR A 159 13.27 -21.30 14.63
C THR A 159 14.05 -22.62 14.57
N MET A 160 14.58 -23.12 15.68
CA MET A 160 15.20 -24.44 15.72
C MET A 160 14.12 -25.49 15.98
N VAL A 161 13.84 -26.31 14.98
CA VAL A 161 12.69 -27.25 14.99
C VAL A 161 12.98 -28.48 15.84
N GLU A 162 14.19 -29.01 15.74
CA GLU A 162 14.65 -30.12 16.56
C GLU A 162 15.21 -29.60 17.89
N PRO A 163 15.16 -30.39 18.98
CA PRO A 163 15.82 -30.04 20.24
C PRO A 163 17.29 -29.72 20.01
N LEU A 164 17.81 -28.65 20.65
CA LEU A 164 19.19 -28.20 20.41
C LEU A 164 20.23 -29.27 20.78
N SER A 165 19.92 -30.16 21.72
CA SER A 165 20.78 -31.30 22.08
C SER A 165 20.87 -32.35 20.97
N ALA A 166 19.87 -32.45 20.10
CA ALA A 166 19.86 -33.38 18.97
C ALA A 166 20.46 -32.74 17.72
N PHE A 167 20.23 -31.44 17.50
CA PHE A 167 20.71 -30.74 16.31
C PHE A 167 20.95 -29.26 16.57
N ASN A 168 22.23 -28.88 16.65
CA ASN A 168 22.68 -27.50 16.56
C ASN A 168 24.01 -27.43 15.79
N PRO A 169 24.00 -27.03 14.51
CA PRO A 169 25.22 -26.94 13.71
C PRO A 169 25.93 -25.57 13.83
N PHE A 170 25.50 -24.69 14.74
CA PHE A 170 26.01 -23.33 14.85
C PHE A 170 26.93 -23.18 16.07
N GLU A 171 28.13 -22.59 15.86
CA GLU A 171 28.98 -22.17 16.97
C GLU A 171 28.30 -21.08 17.81
N VAL A 172 27.54 -20.20 17.15
CA VAL A 172 26.77 -19.14 17.80
C VAL A 172 25.34 -19.17 17.30
N LEU A 173 24.40 -19.31 18.22
CA LEU A 173 22.98 -19.28 17.93
C LEU A 173 22.32 -18.10 18.64
N LEU A 174 21.83 -17.16 17.84
CA LEU A 174 20.96 -16.05 18.21
C LEU A 174 19.54 -16.37 17.73
N GLU A 175 18.96 -17.46 18.25
CA GLU A 175 17.65 -17.97 17.85
C GLU A 175 16.50 -17.02 18.17
N ARG A 176 15.44 -17.08 17.35
CA ARG A 176 14.14 -16.52 17.70
C ARG A 176 13.40 -17.46 18.63
N ASP A 177 13.38 -18.75 18.31
CA ASP A 177 12.70 -19.75 19.12
C ASP A 177 13.37 -21.13 19.00
N SER A 178 13.46 -21.82 20.13
CA SER A 178 13.99 -23.18 20.30
C SER A 178 13.43 -23.80 21.58
N ASP A 179 13.83 -25.02 21.91
CA ASP A 179 13.55 -25.65 23.21
C ASP A 179 14.26 -24.96 24.40
N ARG A 180 15.21 -24.06 24.13
CA ARG A 180 15.97 -23.32 25.15
C ARG A 180 15.39 -21.94 25.46
N THR A 181 14.86 -21.23 24.48
CA THR A 181 14.43 -19.83 24.64
C THR A 181 13.46 -19.39 23.55
N VAL A 182 12.72 -18.33 23.83
CA VAL A 182 11.88 -17.63 22.86
C VAL A 182 12.16 -16.14 22.99
N ARG A 183 12.43 -15.48 21.87
CA ARG A 183 12.76 -14.07 21.72
C ARG A 183 11.78 -13.42 20.74
N ALA A 184 11.60 -12.11 20.88
CA ALA A 184 10.91 -11.33 19.86
C ALA A 184 11.64 -11.45 18.52
N ASP A 185 10.87 -11.45 17.43
CA ASP A 185 11.43 -11.48 16.09
C ASP A 185 12.29 -10.25 15.82
N LEU A 186 13.42 -10.42 15.14
CA LEU A 186 14.34 -9.32 14.90
C LEU A 186 13.77 -8.25 13.95
N SER A 187 12.72 -8.55 13.17
CA SER A 187 11.97 -7.59 12.35
C SER A 187 11.40 -6.42 13.17
N PHE A 188 11.12 -6.60 14.47
CA PHE A 188 10.69 -5.49 15.34
C PHE A 188 11.72 -4.36 15.46
N ARG A 189 12.97 -4.58 15.04
CA ARG A 189 14.02 -3.55 15.01
C ARG A 189 14.10 -2.80 13.68
N GLU A 190 13.40 -3.27 12.66
CA GLU A 190 13.28 -2.56 11.39
C GLU A 190 12.21 -1.48 11.48
N ALA A 191 12.51 -0.33 10.90
CA ALA A 191 11.59 0.78 10.75
C ALA A 191 11.70 1.33 9.33
N PRO A 192 11.21 0.60 8.31
CA PRO A 192 11.26 1.07 6.94
C PRO A 192 10.47 2.38 6.79
N ALA A 193 10.96 3.27 5.91
CA ALA A 193 10.25 4.50 5.58
C ALA A 193 8.86 4.16 5.01
N ARG A 194 7.83 4.84 5.52
CA ARG A 194 6.47 4.66 5.00
C ARG A 194 6.34 5.37 3.66
N VAL A 195 5.68 4.69 2.73
CA VAL A 195 5.31 5.24 1.41
C VAL A 195 3.83 5.57 1.38
N ALA A 196 3.42 6.42 0.43
CA ALA A 196 2.01 6.74 0.23
C ALA A 196 1.21 5.50 -0.20
N VAL A 197 -0.06 5.44 0.21
CA VAL A 197 -1.00 4.39 -0.16
C VAL A 197 -1.96 4.91 -1.23
N VAL A 198 -1.89 4.33 -2.43
CA VAL A 198 -2.68 4.73 -3.57
C VAL A 198 -3.75 3.69 -3.87
N GLY A 199 -5.00 4.13 -4.00
CA GLY A 199 -6.10 3.29 -4.49
C GLY A 199 -6.10 3.23 -6.01
N LEU A 200 -6.40 2.07 -6.59
CA LEU A 200 -6.64 1.92 -8.03
C LEU A 200 -8.05 1.39 -8.28
N CYS A 201 -8.94 2.22 -8.80
CA CYS A 201 -10.32 1.83 -9.09
C CYS A 201 -10.65 1.94 -10.58
N LEU A 202 -10.75 0.81 -11.27
CA LEU A 202 -10.90 0.76 -12.72
C LEU A 202 -12.31 0.34 -13.16
N THR A 203 -12.79 0.96 -14.23
CA THR A 203 -14.03 0.52 -14.91
C THR A 203 -13.78 -0.75 -15.71
N GLY A 204 -14.77 -1.64 -15.78
CA GLY A 204 -14.76 -2.76 -16.73
C GLY A 204 -15.02 -2.31 -18.18
N PHE A 205 -15.05 -3.25 -19.12
CA PHE A 205 -15.32 -2.92 -20.53
C PHE A 205 -16.73 -2.32 -20.73
N GLN A 206 -16.81 -1.13 -21.33
CA GLN A 206 -18.06 -0.38 -21.56
C GLN A 206 -18.44 -0.35 -23.05
N ARG A 207 -19.41 -1.19 -23.44
CA ARG A 207 -19.80 -1.41 -24.85
C ARG A 207 -20.53 -0.22 -25.48
N GLU A 208 -21.17 0.59 -24.65
CA GLU A 208 -22.02 1.72 -25.05
C GLU A 208 -21.23 2.84 -25.75
N TYR A 209 -19.90 2.89 -25.61
CA TYR A 209 -19.06 3.95 -26.17
C TYR A 209 -18.37 3.60 -27.49
N GLY A 210 -18.50 2.37 -27.99
CA GLY A 210 -17.95 1.95 -29.29
C GLY A 210 -16.49 2.34 -29.47
N ASP A 211 -16.17 2.98 -30.60
CA ASP A 211 -14.80 3.36 -30.98
C ASP A 211 -14.20 4.49 -30.13
N ARG A 212 -15.00 5.19 -29.32
CA ARG A 212 -14.50 6.19 -28.36
C ARG A 212 -13.97 5.58 -27.07
N HIS A 213 -14.16 4.29 -26.87
CA HIS A 213 -13.69 3.60 -25.68
C HIS A 213 -12.15 3.53 -25.66
N ARG A 214 -11.54 4.06 -24.60
CA ARG A 214 -10.10 4.13 -24.34
C ARG A 214 -9.71 3.53 -22.99
N GLY A 215 -10.57 2.70 -22.39
CA GLY A 215 -10.34 2.13 -21.05
C GLY A 215 -9.00 1.42 -20.86
N ALA A 216 -8.55 0.64 -21.86
CA ALA A 216 -7.26 -0.06 -21.79
C ALA A 216 -6.05 0.92 -21.84
N LEU A 217 -6.16 1.99 -22.62
CA LEU A 217 -5.13 3.04 -22.68
C LEU A 217 -5.04 3.80 -21.35
N ALA A 218 -6.19 4.17 -20.80
CA ALA A 218 -6.29 4.83 -19.50
C ALA A 218 -5.73 3.96 -18.36
N GLU A 219 -6.12 2.68 -18.30
CA GLU A 219 -5.57 1.72 -17.33
C GLU A 219 -4.05 1.59 -17.47
N GLY A 220 -3.54 1.42 -18.69
CA GLY A 220 -2.10 1.31 -18.93
C GLY A 220 -1.31 2.53 -18.46
N LYS A 221 -1.86 3.74 -18.61
CA LYS A 221 -1.25 4.98 -18.09
C LYS A 221 -1.20 5.01 -16.57
N LEU A 222 -2.30 4.68 -15.89
CA LEU A 222 -2.34 4.64 -14.42
C LEU A 222 -1.41 3.57 -13.84
N ARG A 223 -1.30 2.40 -14.49
CA ARG A 223 -0.36 1.35 -14.07
C ARG A 223 1.11 1.76 -14.24
N ARG A 224 1.46 2.42 -15.35
CA ARG A 224 2.81 2.98 -15.53
C ARG A 224 3.15 4.07 -14.50
N LEU A 225 2.17 4.89 -14.12
CA LEU A 225 2.35 5.87 -13.04
C LEU A 225 2.70 5.16 -11.72
N ILE A 226 1.92 4.13 -11.35
CA ILE A 226 2.17 3.31 -10.16
C ILE A 226 3.59 2.74 -10.17
N GLU A 227 3.99 2.09 -11.26
CA GLU A 227 5.31 1.44 -11.40
C GLU A 227 6.48 2.42 -11.18
N LYS A 228 6.32 3.69 -11.56
CA LYS A 228 7.36 4.72 -11.45
C LYS A 228 7.34 5.50 -10.13
N SER A 229 6.26 5.39 -9.35
CA SER A 229 6.00 6.29 -8.23
C SER A 229 6.51 5.81 -6.86
N GLY A 230 6.89 4.53 -6.73
CA GLY A 230 7.37 3.98 -5.45
C GLY A 230 6.31 3.92 -4.34
N VAL A 231 5.02 3.94 -4.69
CA VAL A 231 3.89 3.93 -3.75
C VAL A 231 3.41 2.50 -3.45
N ALA A 232 2.74 2.33 -2.31
CA ALA A 232 1.95 1.13 -2.04
C ALA A 232 0.59 1.23 -2.75
N VAL A 233 0.09 0.12 -3.31
CA VAL A 233 -1.17 0.13 -4.06
C VAL A 233 -2.20 -0.84 -3.51
N ILE A 234 -3.45 -0.38 -3.45
CA ILE A 234 -4.62 -1.20 -3.15
C ILE A 234 -5.59 -1.09 -4.33
N GLU A 235 -5.81 -2.20 -5.04
CA GLU A 235 -6.85 -2.24 -6.08
C GLU A 235 -8.25 -2.36 -5.46
N MET A 236 -9.22 -1.65 -6.05
CA MET A 236 -10.58 -1.54 -5.53
C MET A 236 -11.64 -1.58 -6.63
N ASP A 237 -12.83 -2.05 -6.31
CA ASP A 237 -13.96 -2.16 -7.24
C ASP A 237 -15.24 -1.67 -6.54
N THR A 238 -16.01 -0.80 -7.19
CA THR A 238 -17.29 -0.28 -6.66
C THR A 238 -18.49 -1.18 -7.00
N SER A 239 -18.28 -2.35 -7.62
CA SER A 239 -19.35 -3.27 -8.02
C SER A 239 -19.90 -4.04 -6.83
N VAL A 240 -21.21 -4.32 -6.86
CA VAL A 240 -21.90 -5.15 -5.86
C VAL A 240 -22.83 -6.13 -6.57
N PRO A 241 -23.13 -7.31 -6.01
CA PRO A 241 -22.67 -7.83 -4.71
C PRO A 241 -21.23 -8.38 -4.75
N ALA A 242 -20.72 -8.86 -3.61
CA ALA A 242 -19.37 -9.44 -3.48
C ALA A 242 -19.02 -10.49 -4.55
N ALA A 243 -20.00 -11.30 -4.95
CA ALA A 243 -19.83 -12.32 -6.00
C ALA A 243 -19.44 -11.74 -7.38
N THR A 244 -19.67 -10.45 -7.60
CA THR A 244 -19.30 -9.73 -8.83
C THR A 244 -18.22 -8.68 -8.61
N ASN A 245 -17.73 -8.54 -7.38
CA ASN A 245 -16.67 -7.61 -7.02
C ASN A 245 -15.31 -8.31 -7.10
N ARG A 246 -14.36 -7.73 -7.84
CA ARG A 246 -13.03 -8.34 -8.06
C ARG A 246 -12.19 -8.51 -6.80
N PHE A 247 -12.46 -7.73 -5.76
CA PHE A 247 -11.67 -7.70 -4.51
C PHE A 247 -12.50 -8.10 -3.28
N GLY A 248 -13.65 -8.75 -3.50
CA GLY A 248 -14.49 -9.29 -2.43
C GLY A 248 -15.25 -8.25 -1.60
N LEU A 249 -15.25 -6.97 -2.00
CA LEU A 249 -16.04 -5.95 -1.32
C LEU A 249 -17.53 -6.21 -1.54
N SER A 250 -18.28 -6.24 -0.44
CA SER A 250 -19.69 -6.64 -0.41
C SER A 250 -20.66 -5.46 -0.32
N ASN A 251 -20.19 -4.29 0.14
CA ASN A 251 -21.03 -3.12 0.39
C ASN A 251 -20.22 -1.81 0.43
N ALA A 252 -20.94 -0.69 0.47
CA ALA A 252 -20.37 0.66 0.52
C ALA A 252 -19.49 0.88 1.77
N ALA A 253 -19.88 0.40 2.95
CA ALA A 253 -19.11 0.62 4.18
C ALA A 253 -17.69 0.03 4.10
N GLN A 254 -17.54 -1.14 3.48
CA GLN A 254 -16.23 -1.74 3.25
C GLN A 254 -15.38 -0.92 2.28
N PHE A 255 -15.97 -0.46 1.17
CA PHE A 255 -15.29 0.41 0.21
C PHE A 255 -14.84 1.72 0.87
N GLU A 256 -15.76 2.41 1.55
CA GLU A 256 -15.52 3.70 2.21
C GLU A 256 -14.45 3.58 3.33
N SER A 257 -14.44 2.47 4.06
CA SER A 257 -13.44 2.20 5.12
C SER A 257 -12.02 2.09 4.55
N ILE A 258 -11.86 1.47 3.38
CA ILE A 258 -10.55 1.41 2.71
C ILE A 258 -10.24 2.77 2.08
N CYS A 259 -11.21 3.35 1.37
CA CYS A 259 -11.04 4.60 0.64
C CYS A 259 -10.56 5.74 1.54
N SER A 260 -11.12 5.89 2.73
CA SER A 260 -10.75 6.92 3.72
C SER A 260 -9.31 6.81 4.28
N ARG A 261 -8.61 5.71 4.02
CA ARG A 261 -7.22 5.47 4.46
C ARG A 261 -6.21 5.63 3.33
N LEU A 262 -6.66 5.93 2.12
CA LEU A 262 -5.80 6.19 0.99
C LEU A 262 -5.21 7.61 1.08
N ASP A 263 -4.06 7.79 0.46
CA ASP A 263 -3.49 9.11 0.22
C ASP A 263 -4.01 9.72 -1.09
N VAL A 264 -4.16 8.90 -2.14
CA VAL A 264 -4.67 9.30 -3.47
C VAL A 264 -5.47 8.16 -4.09
N MET A 265 -6.51 8.50 -4.87
CA MET A 265 -7.25 7.55 -5.71
C MET A 265 -6.91 7.74 -7.19
N LEU A 266 -6.43 6.71 -7.85
CA LEU A 266 -6.30 6.64 -9.31
C LEU A 266 -7.51 5.90 -9.89
N THR A 267 -8.18 6.48 -10.89
CA THR A 267 -9.42 5.88 -11.36
C THR A 267 -9.76 6.17 -12.82
N THR A 268 -10.49 5.23 -13.44
CA THR A 268 -11.21 5.45 -14.70
C THR A 268 -12.73 5.39 -14.50
N ARG A 269 -13.17 5.42 -13.24
CA ARG A 269 -14.56 5.16 -12.85
C ARG A 269 -15.13 6.37 -12.14
N LEU A 270 -16.30 6.80 -12.59
CA LEU A 270 -16.98 7.95 -11.99
C LEU A 270 -17.12 7.80 -10.47
N HIS A 271 -17.63 6.65 -9.98
CA HIS A 271 -17.75 6.43 -8.54
C HIS A 271 -16.43 6.21 -7.83
N GLY A 272 -15.35 5.82 -8.53
CA GLY A 272 -14.01 5.85 -7.93
C GLY A 272 -13.62 7.28 -7.56
N MET A 273 -13.83 8.22 -8.48
CA MET A 273 -13.55 9.65 -8.30
C MET A 273 -14.47 10.28 -7.24
N VAL A 274 -15.79 10.11 -7.40
CA VAL A 274 -16.78 10.74 -6.52
C VAL A 274 -16.67 10.23 -5.08
N LEU A 275 -16.49 8.92 -4.87
CA LEU A 275 -16.37 8.38 -3.51
C LEU A 275 -15.03 8.75 -2.87
N ALA A 276 -13.94 8.86 -3.64
CA ALA A 276 -12.67 9.37 -3.10
C ALA A 276 -12.81 10.83 -2.65
N LEU A 277 -13.33 11.70 -3.51
CA LEU A 277 -13.57 13.10 -3.17
C LEU A 277 -14.56 13.25 -2.01
N LYS A 278 -15.59 12.41 -1.93
CA LYS A 278 -16.50 12.36 -0.78
C LYS A 278 -15.76 12.10 0.55
N ASN A 279 -14.66 11.36 0.55
CA ASN A 279 -13.81 11.15 1.74
C ASN A 279 -12.74 12.25 1.93
N GLY A 280 -12.69 13.26 1.06
CA GLY A 280 -11.61 14.25 1.04
C GLY A 280 -10.28 13.68 0.56
N ILE A 281 -10.31 12.57 -0.20
CA ILE A 281 -9.12 11.96 -0.78
C ILE A 281 -8.91 12.53 -2.20
N PRO A 282 -7.75 13.14 -2.48
CA PRO A 282 -7.38 13.59 -3.82
C PRO A 282 -7.45 12.44 -4.83
N THR A 283 -7.89 12.74 -6.05
CA THR A 283 -8.05 11.72 -7.09
C THR A 283 -7.50 12.17 -8.44
N ILE A 284 -6.81 11.27 -9.12
CA ILE A 284 -6.44 11.41 -10.52
C ILE A 284 -7.37 10.53 -11.33
N ALA A 285 -8.24 11.16 -12.11
CA ALA A 285 -9.20 10.47 -12.95
C ALA A 285 -8.77 10.55 -14.42
N ILE A 286 -8.78 9.43 -15.13
CA ILE A 286 -8.70 9.42 -16.60
C ILE A 286 -10.07 8.96 -17.13
N ASP A 287 -10.78 9.82 -17.85
CA ASP A 287 -12.07 9.43 -18.42
C ASP A 287 -11.84 8.36 -19.50
N PRO A 288 -12.40 7.13 -19.38
CA PRO A 288 -12.13 6.07 -20.35
C PRO A 288 -12.82 6.31 -21.71
N VAL A 289 -13.45 7.46 -21.91
CA VAL A 289 -14.08 7.88 -23.16
C VAL A 289 -13.30 9.04 -23.77
N SER A 290 -12.88 8.90 -25.03
CA SER A 290 -12.18 9.95 -25.80
C SER A 290 -13.04 11.24 -25.87
N ALA A 291 -12.39 12.39 -25.67
CA ALA A 291 -12.96 13.72 -25.45
C ALA A 291 -13.77 13.89 -24.15
N GLY A 292 -13.73 12.90 -23.25
CA GLY A 292 -14.49 12.88 -22.00
C GLY A 292 -15.96 12.49 -22.15
N ASP A 293 -16.56 12.15 -21.02
CA ASP A 293 -17.99 11.92 -20.86
C ASP A 293 -18.37 12.20 -19.39
N LYS A 294 -18.89 11.19 -18.68
CA LYS A 294 -19.43 11.32 -17.34
C LYS A 294 -18.38 11.67 -16.29
N VAL A 295 -17.14 11.20 -16.43
CA VAL A 295 -16.09 11.44 -15.41
C VAL A 295 -15.63 12.88 -15.52
N THR A 296 -15.29 13.33 -16.73
CA THR A 296 -14.94 14.73 -17.02
C THR A 296 -16.06 15.69 -16.63
N SER A 297 -17.31 15.39 -17.02
CA SER A 297 -18.46 16.25 -16.70
C SER A 297 -18.65 16.44 -15.20
N GLN A 298 -18.51 15.37 -14.42
CA GLN A 298 -18.67 15.45 -12.96
C GLN A 298 -17.49 16.14 -12.29
N ALA A 299 -16.25 15.87 -12.72
CA ALA A 299 -15.09 16.58 -12.21
C ALA A 299 -15.23 18.10 -12.40
N HIS A 300 -15.65 18.54 -13.60
CA HIS A 300 -15.88 19.94 -13.89
C HIS A 300 -17.01 20.54 -13.05
N LYS A 301 -18.13 19.83 -12.87
CA LYS A 301 -19.24 20.28 -12.01
C LYS A 301 -18.78 20.48 -10.56
N LEU A 302 -17.89 19.62 -10.07
CA LEU A 302 -17.33 19.68 -8.72
C LEU A 302 -16.18 20.69 -8.59
N GLY A 303 -15.68 21.25 -9.69
CA GLY A 303 -14.48 22.09 -9.71
C GLY A 303 -13.19 21.32 -9.45
N TRP A 304 -13.19 19.99 -9.67
CA TRP A 304 -12.01 19.15 -9.55
C TRP A 304 -11.23 19.12 -10.87
N HIS A 305 -9.93 19.40 -10.84
CA HIS A 305 -9.12 19.61 -12.04
C HIS A 305 -8.21 18.44 -12.42
N ALA A 306 -7.94 17.49 -11.50
CA ALA A 306 -7.14 16.31 -11.79
C ALA A 306 -7.96 15.22 -12.52
N VAL A 307 -8.54 15.61 -13.66
CA VAL A 307 -9.28 14.78 -14.59
C VAL A 307 -8.69 14.93 -15.99
N PHE A 308 -8.51 13.81 -16.70
CA PHE A 308 -7.70 13.79 -17.92
C PHE A 308 -8.34 13.01 -19.05
N ASP A 309 -8.05 13.47 -20.27
CA ASP A 309 -8.33 12.72 -21.50
C ASP A 309 -7.22 11.68 -21.74
N PRO A 310 -7.58 10.41 -22.05
CA PRO A 310 -6.63 9.32 -22.21
C PRO A 310 -5.75 9.44 -23.46
N ASP A 311 -6.18 10.17 -24.49
CA ASP A 311 -5.41 10.38 -25.71
C ASP A 311 -4.42 11.55 -25.56
N GLN A 312 -4.69 12.49 -24.65
CA GLN A 312 -3.91 13.73 -24.49
C GLN A 312 -2.90 13.69 -23.33
N VAL A 313 -3.25 13.08 -22.20
CA VAL A 313 -2.43 13.18 -20.98
C VAL A 313 -1.09 12.45 -21.11
N THR A 314 -0.02 13.11 -20.68
CA THR A 314 1.34 12.57 -20.66
C THR A 314 1.68 11.89 -19.33
N ASP A 315 2.68 11.00 -19.36
CA ASP A 315 3.18 10.35 -18.14
C ASP A 315 3.77 11.41 -17.16
N THR A 316 4.38 12.49 -17.68
CA THR A 316 4.95 13.58 -16.86
C THR A 316 3.88 14.39 -16.14
N GLU A 317 2.77 14.71 -16.82
CA GLU A 317 1.63 15.40 -16.19
C GLU A 317 0.98 14.55 -15.11
N LEU A 318 0.86 13.25 -15.33
CA LEU A 318 0.35 12.33 -14.31
C LEU A 318 1.26 12.27 -13.07
N GLN A 319 2.57 12.28 -13.27
CA GLN A 319 3.55 12.29 -12.18
C GLN A 319 3.49 13.58 -11.37
N SER A 320 3.52 14.75 -12.02
CA SER A 320 3.43 16.03 -11.32
C SER A 320 2.08 16.22 -10.60
N THR A 321 1.00 15.70 -11.20
CA THR A 321 -0.33 15.71 -10.55
C THR A 321 -0.36 14.79 -9.34
N LEU A 322 0.33 13.65 -9.36
CA LEU A 322 0.44 12.76 -8.20
C LEU A 322 1.19 13.43 -7.06
N GLU A 323 2.30 14.10 -7.35
CA GLU A 323 3.07 14.87 -6.37
C GLU A 323 2.20 15.98 -5.73
N TRP A 324 1.44 16.71 -6.55
CA TRP A 324 0.48 17.69 -6.04
C TRP A 324 -0.63 17.06 -5.19
N CYS A 325 -1.23 15.95 -5.63
CA CYS A 325 -2.26 15.23 -4.87
C CYS A 325 -1.74 14.76 -3.50
N LEU A 326 -0.46 14.37 -3.41
CA LEU A 326 0.16 13.93 -2.17
C LEU A 326 0.50 15.09 -1.21
N SER A 327 0.59 16.31 -1.72
CA SER A 327 0.86 17.52 -0.93
C SER A 327 -0.32 17.94 -0.05
N GLU A 328 -0.06 18.80 0.95
CA GLU A 328 -1.13 19.35 1.80
C GLU A 328 -2.14 20.18 0.99
N THR A 329 -1.68 20.89 -0.05
CA THR A 329 -2.54 21.67 -0.94
C THR A 329 -3.53 20.78 -1.67
N GLY A 330 -3.07 19.67 -2.26
CA GLY A 330 -3.95 18.73 -2.96
C GLY A 330 -5.00 18.12 -2.03
N ARG A 331 -4.61 17.77 -0.80
CA ARG A 331 -5.52 17.28 0.24
C ARG A 331 -6.53 18.33 0.70
N ALA A 332 -6.10 19.58 0.85
CA ALA A 332 -6.99 20.68 1.20
C ALA A 332 -8.03 20.93 0.09
N ASP A 333 -7.61 20.91 -1.18
CA ASP A 333 -8.50 21.09 -2.32
C ASP A 333 -9.54 19.97 -2.41
N ALA A 334 -9.15 18.71 -2.17
CA ALA A 334 -10.09 17.59 -2.17
C ALA A 334 -11.17 17.74 -1.07
N ARG A 335 -10.78 18.21 0.13
CA ARG A 335 -11.72 18.50 1.23
C ARG A 335 -12.63 19.68 0.89
N LEU A 336 -12.10 20.73 0.25
CA LEU A 336 -12.91 21.86 -0.19
C LEU A 336 -13.94 21.45 -1.25
N VAL A 337 -13.54 20.62 -2.21
CA VAL A 337 -14.45 20.07 -3.22
C VAL A 337 -15.53 19.20 -2.57
N ARG A 338 -15.18 18.35 -1.60
CA ARG A 338 -16.15 17.58 -0.81
C ARG A 338 -17.21 18.48 -0.19
N ASP A 339 -16.78 19.50 0.55
CA ASP A 339 -17.68 20.36 1.32
C ASP A 339 -18.61 21.16 0.38
N ARG A 340 -18.08 21.66 -0.74
CA ARG A 340 -18.87 22.30 -1.81
C ARG A 340 -19.85 21.33 -2.46
N ALA A 341 -19.44 20.08 -2.71
CA ALA A 341 -20.30 19.07 -3.31
C ALA A 341 -21.51 18.77 -2.41
N ILE A 342 -21.27 18.59 -1.11
CA ILE A 342 -22.34 18.36 -0.12
C ILE A 342 -23.32 19.54 -0.11
N ALA A 343 -22.81 20.77 0.02
CA ALA A 343 -23.66 21.97 0.03
C ALA A 343 -24.44 22.14 -1.29
N SER A 344 -23.87 21.72 -2.44
CA SER A 344 -24.55 21.82 -3.73
C SER A 344 -25.76 20.88 -3.89
N LEU A 345 -25.90 19.91 -2.98
CA LEU A 345 -27.03 18.99 -2.92
C LEU A 345 -28.12 19.44 -1.94
N ASP A 346 -27.94 20.59 -1.28
CA ASP A 346 -28.97 21.19 -0.43
C ASP A 346 -30.23 21.47 -1.27
N GLY A 347 -31.39 21.04 -0.76
CA GLY A 347 -32.68 21.14 -1.47
C GLY A 347 -33.03 19.94 -2.36
N PHE A 348 -32.13 18.97 -2.53
CA PHE A 348 -32.44 17.76 -3.31
C PHE A 348 -33.64 16.98 -2.74
N ASP A 349 -33.79 16.93 -1.41
CA ASP A 349 -34.94 16.25 -0.78
C ASP A 349 -36.28 16.92 -1.14
N ASP A 350 -36.29 18.25 -1.24
CA ASP A 350 -37.49 19.01 -1.64
C ASP A 350 -37.78 18.84 -3.14
N GLU A 351 -36.75 18.87 -3.99
CA GLU A 351 -36.88 18.56 -5.42
C GLU A 351 -37.39 17.14 -5.64
N PHE A 352 -36.87 16.18 -4.86
CA PHE A 352 -37.29 14.79 -4.91
C PHE A 352 -38.75 14.64 -4.45
N ALA A 353 -39.15 15.31 -3.36
CA ALA A 353 -40.54 15.32 -2.92
C ALA A 353 -41.47 15.91 -3.99
N ALA A 354 -41.09 17.03 -4.61
CA ALA A 354 -41.83 17.63 -5.72
C ALA A 354 -41.93 16.68 -6.93
N ALA A 355 -40.88 15.90 -7.20
CA ALA A 355 -40.89 14.92 -8.28
C ALA A 355 -41.91 13.78 -8.07
N LEU A 356 -42.29 13.47 -6.83
CA LEU A 356 -43.32 12.46 -6.53
C LEU A 356 -44.74 12.92 -6.90
N GLU A 357 -44.96 14.23 -6.99
CA GLU A 357 -46.23 14.82 -7.41
C GLU A 357 -46.38 14.88 -8.95
N ALA A 358 -45.33 14.50 -9.69
CA ALA A 358 -45.34 14.51 -11.14
C ALA A 358 -46.39 13.54 -11.70
N ARG A 359 -47.26 14.05 -12.59
CA ARG A 359 -48.25 13.20 -13.26
C ARG A 359 -47.58 12.29 -14.28
N PRO A 360 -48.03 11.04 -14.45
CA PRO A 360 -47.47 10.15 -15.45
C PRO A 360 -47.77 10.69 -16.86
N ASP A 361 -46.71 10.81 -17.67
CA ASP A 361 -46.79 11.01 -19.12
C ASP A 361 -46.27 9.75 -19.84
N PRO A 362 -47.16 8.83 -20.27
CA PRO A 362 -46.77 7.63 -20.99
C PRO A 362 -46.08 7.89 -22.33
N GLY A 363 -46.37 9.01 -23.00
CA GLY A 363 -45.85 9.31 -24.34
C GLY A 363 -44.32 9.43 -24.38
N LEU A 364 -43.70 9.85 -23.27
CA LEU A 364 -42.24 9.86 -23.11
C LEU A 364 -41.59 8.46 -23.25
N ARG A 365 -42.38 7.38 -23.17
CA ARG A 365 -41.90 6.00 -23.19
C ARG A 365 -42.22 5.26 -24.48
N ASP A 366 -42.95 5.87 -25.41
CA ASP A 366 -43.39 5.23 -26.66
C ASP A 366 -42.20 4.68 -27.47
N ASP A 367 -41.07 5.39 -27.43
CA ASP A 367 -39.82 5.00 -28.11
C ASP A 367 -38.67 4.63 -27.14
N LEU A 368 -38.95 4.48 -25.84
CA LEU A 368 -37.92 4.14 -24.83
C LEU A 368 -37.19 2.83 -25.14
N ILE A 369 -37.92 1.87 -25.72
CA ILE A 369 -37.35 0.62 -26.22
C ILE A 369 -37.27 0.74 -27.74
N PRO A 370 -36.07 0.98 -28.32
CA PRO A 370 -35.93 1.08 -29.76
C PRO A 370 -36.49 -0.17 -30.43
N LYS A 371 -37.31 0.01 -31.48
CA LYS A 371 -37.86 -1.09 -32.27
C LYS A 371 -36.70 -1.96 -32.77
N VAL A 372 -36.59 -3.15 -32.21
CA VAL A 372 -35.46 -4.03 -32.48
C VAL A 372 -35.61 -4.59 -33.91
N GLY A 373 -34.65 -4.35 -34.79
CA GLY A 373 -34.68 -4.89 -36.15
C GLY A 373 -34.91 -6.41 -36.17
N ARG A 374 -35.56 -6.92 -37.24
CA ARG A 374 -36.04 -8.32 -37.35
C ARG A 374 -34.98 -9.36 -36.95
N VAL A 375 -33.72 -9.14 -37.32
CA VAL A 375 -32.57 -10.02 -37.02
C VAL A 375 -32.32 -10.14 -35.50
N ARG A 376 -32.32 -9.01 -34.78
CA ARG A 376 -32.05 -9.00 -33.33
C ARG A 376 -33.25 -9.52 -32.54
N ALA A 377 -34.48 -9.33 -33.04
CA ALA A 377 -35.68 -9.97 -32.50
C ALA A 377 -35.62 -11.52 -32.62
N LEU A 378 -35.21 -12.02 -33.79
CA LEU A 378 -35.00 -13.46 -34.02
C LEU A 378 -33.93 -14.03 -33.07
N ARG A 379 -32.81 -13.31 -32.91
CA ARG A 379 -31.72 -13.68 -32.00
C ARG A 379 -32.18 -13.73 -30.53
N ASN A 380 -33.01 -12.78 -30.11
CA ASN A 380 -33.58 -12.76 -28.76
C ASN A 380 -34.52 -13.96 -28.54
N ARG A 381 -35.39 -14.26 -29.51
CA ARG A 381 -36.25 -15.46 -29.48
C ARG A 381 -35.43 -16.75 -29.39
N PHE A 382 -34.36 -16.87 -30.18
CA PHE A 382 -33.47 -18.02 -30.14
C PHE A 382 -32.75 -18.17 -28.79
N LYS A 383 -32.23 -17.06 -28.22
CA LYS A 383 -31.62 -17.07 -26.88
C LYS A 383 -32.62 -17.47 -25.79
N ALA A 384 -33.86 -16.96 -25.85
CA ALA A 384 -34.91 -17.32 -24.91
C ALA A 384 -35.33 -18.79 -25.03
N TRP A 385 -35.40 -19.33 -26.25
CA TRP A 385 -35.62 -20.75 -26.50
C TRP A 385 -34.48 -21.61 -25.92
N LYS A 386 -33.21 -21.22 -26.16
CA LYS A 386 -32.03 -21.94 -25.64
C LYS A 386 -32.01 -21.98 -24.10
N ARG A 387 -32.36 -20.86 -23.43
CA ARG A 387 -32.47 -20.81 -21.96
C ARG A 387 -33.57 -21.74 -21.45
N ARG A 388 -34.76 -21.71 -22.08
CA ARG A 388 -35.89 -22.60 -21.74
C ARG A 388 -35.54 -24.07 -21.92
N ARG A 389 -34.79 -24.42 -22.97
CA ARG A 389 -34.31 -25.80 -23.20
C ARG A 389 -33.32 -26.25 -22.13
N ARG A 390 -32.36 -25.40 -21.75
CA ARG A 390 -31.40 -25.70 -20.66
C ARG A 390 -32.07 -25.85 -19.29
N ALA A 391 -33.08 -25.03 -18.99
CA ALA A 391 -33.83 -25.17 -17.74
C ALA A 391 -34.68 -26.45 -17.67
N ARG A 392 -35.06 -27.02 -18.83
CA ARG A 392 -35.79 -28.29 -18.93
C ARG A 392 -34.89 -29.52 -18.90
N SER A 393 -33.58 -29.38 -19.12
CA SER A 393 -32.61 -30.48 -19.08
C SER A 393 -31.89 -30.61 -17.73
N VAL A 394 -32.31 -29.84 -16.72
CA VAL A 394 -31.77 -29.83 -15.34
C VAL A 394 -32.86 -30.25 -14.32
N ARG A 395 -34.01 -30.71 -14.82
CA ARG A 395 -34.97 -31.55 -14.09
C ARG A 395 -34.85 -32.95 -14.66
#